data_AF-A0A952DRF9-F1
#
_entry.id   AF-A0A952DRF9-F1
#
_cell.length_a   1.000
_cell.length_b   1.000
_cell.length_c   1.000
_cell.angle_alpha   90.00
_cell.angle_beta   90.00
_cell.angle_gamma   90.00
#
_symmetry.space_group_name_H-M   'P 1'
#
loop_
_entity.id
_entity.type
_entity.pdbx_description
1 polymer ?
#
loop_
_entity_poly.entity_id
_entity_poly.type
_entity_poly.pdbx_seq_one_letter_code
_entity_poly.pdbx_strand_id
1 'polypeptide(L)'
;ADASTQAGKWEKNRFMGVEITGKTLGVIGAGNIGSIVIDRAQGLRMKVIAYDPFLSPERALDLGVEKVEFDELLRRADFITLHAPLTDKTRNIVDAAAIAKTKKGVRIVNCARGGLVDEAALRVALDSGQVAGAAFDVFTVEPATENPLFGHPNVICTPHLGAATTEAQENVALQVAEQMSDYLLHGAISNAVNFPSITAEEAPRLKPFIELAEKLGSFAGQLTETGITKVQITYEGAVAQMKIRALTSAALAGLLRPMLGAVNVVSAPVIAKERGMVIEETTREAAGDYESLITVTLVTERQTRWVSGTVFADGRPRIVNIKGIRMDAEFGPSMIYITNLDKPGFIGKFSSTLGDAGINIATFHVGREAPGGNAVALIEIDGDLPAAVLEQVRKLPQVQQARPLHF
;
A
#
# COMPACT_ATOMS: atom_id res chain seq x y z
N ALA A 1 -26.55 -22.65 -31.61
CA ALA A 1 -27.69 -22.17 -32.43
C ALA A 1 -27.19 -21.21 -33.51
N ASP A 2 -26.63 -20.06 -33.14
CA ASP A 2 -26.11 -19.04 -34.07
C ASP A 2 -25.27 -19.59 -35.23
N ALA A 3 -24.16 -20.27 -34.94
CA ALA A 3 -23.30 -20.86 -35.99
C ALA A 3 -24.03 -21.82 -36.96
N SER A 4 -25.06 -22.53 -36.50
CA SER A 4 -25.85 -23.42 -37.37
C SER A 4 -26.75 -22.62 -38.32
N THR A 5 -27.41 -21.59 -37.79
CA THR A 5 -28.27 -20.69 -38.58
C THR A 5 -27.46 -19.86 -39.58
N GLN A 6 -26.31 -19.32 -39.19
CA GLN A 6 -25.39 -18.60 -40.08
C GLN A 6 -24.87 -19.49 -41.23
N ALA A 7 -24.71 -20.79 -40.96
CA ALA A 7 -24.38 -21.80 -41.98
C ALA A 7 -25.58 -22.24 -42.84
N GLY A 8 -26.74 -21.56 -42.73
CA GLY A 8 -27.94 -21.82 -43.53
C GLY A 8 -28.74 -23.05 -43.10
N LYS A 9 -28.45 -23.66 -41.95
CA LYS A 9 -29.18 -24.83 -41.44
C LYS A 9 -30.38 -24.42 -40.60
N TRP A 10 -31.44 -25.25 -40.62
CA TRP A 10 -32.67 -25.00 -39.86
C TRP A 10 -33.01 -26.15 -38.90
N GLU A 11 -32.23 -26.29 -37.84
CA GLU A 11 -32.25 -27.45 -36.93
C GLU A 11 -33.10 -27.20 -35.67
N LYS A 12 -34.36 -26.73 -35.82
CA LYS A 12 -35.24 -26.38 -34.68
C LYS A 12 -35.32 -27.48 -33.61
N ASN A 13 -35.44 -28.74 -34.03
CA ASN A 13 -35.60 -29.88 -33.12
C ASN A 13 -34.30 -30.27 -32.39
N ARG A 14 -33.14 -29.75 -32.82
CA ARG A 14 -31.85 -30.02 -32.19
C ARG A 14 -31.63 -29.16 -30.94
N PHE A 15 -32.21 -27.96 -30.90
CA PHE A 15 -31.96 -27.00 -29.83
C PHE A 15 -33.14 -26.95 -28.86
N MET A 16 -32.89 -27.29 -27.60
CA MET A 16 -33.86 -27.18 -26.50
C MET A 16 -33.30 -26.27 -25.41
N GLY A 17 -33.99 -25.16 -25.14
CA GLY A 17 -33.60 -24.20 -24.12
C GLY A 17 -34.00 -24.61 -22.71
N VAL A 18 -33.64 -23.79 -21.73
CA VAL A 18 -34.11 -23.90 -20.35
C VAL A 18 -34.62 -22.55 -19.87
N GLU A 19 -35.87 -22.52 -19.39
CA GLU A 19 -36.46 -21.35 -18.77
C GLU A 19 -35.79 -21.07 -17.41
N ILE A 20 -35.42 -19.82 -17.14
CA ILE A 20 -34.75 -19.42 -15.88
C ILE A 20 -35.73 -18.96 -14.80
N THR A 21 -36.91 -18.50 -15.19
CA THR A 21 -37.93 -17.99 -14.27
C THR A 21 -38.32 -19.06 -13.24
N GLY A 22 -38.35 -18.68 -11.97
CA GLY A 22 -38.67 -19.56 -10.85
C GLY A 22 -37.58 -20.55 -10.45
N LYS A 23 -36.49 -20.69 -11.24
CA LYS A 23 -35.34 -21.54 -10.92
C LYS A 23 -34.43 -20.87 -9.89
N THR A 24 -33.62 -21.69 -9.22
CA THR A 24 -32.70 -21.22 -8.18
C THR A 24 -31.33 -20.88 -8.78
N LEU A 25 -30.89 -19.64 -8.63
CA LEU A 25 -29.51 -19.19 -8.85
C LEU A 25 -28.75 -19.22 -7.52
N GLY A 26 -27.66 -19.98 -7.47
CA GLY A 26 -26.66 -19.94 -6.42
C GLY A 26 -25.53 -18.96 -6.79
N VAL A 27 -25.32 -17.96 -5.95
CA VAL A 27 -24.26 -16.95 -6.11
C VAL A 27 -23.14 -17.21 -5.11
N ILE A 28 -21.94 -17.53 -5.61
CA ILE A 28 -20.74 -17.74 -4.79
C ILE A 28 -19.95 -16.43 -4.76
N GLY A 29 -20.01 -15.70 -3.65
CA GLY A 29 -19.47 -14.35 -3.49
C GLY A 29 -20.51 -13.26 -3.77
N ALA A 30 -20.86 -12.48 -2.74
CA ALA A 30 -21.90 -11.45 -2.77
C ALA A 30 -21.31 -10.03 -2.60
N GLY A 31 -20.08 -9.82 -3.09
CA GLY A 31 -19.44 -8.52 -3.18
C GLY A 31 -20.08 -7.61 -4.26
N ASN A 32 -19.36 -6.57 -4.69
CA ASN A 32 -19.91 -5.55 -5.61
C ASN A 32 -20.56 -6.16 -6.87
N ILE A 33 -19.83 -6.99 -7.61
CA ILE A 33 -20.36 -7.61 -8.85
C ILE A 33 -21.45 -8.65 -8.53
N GLY A 34 -21.22 -9.49 -7.52
CA GLY A 34 -22.20 -10.51 -7.12
C GLY A 34 -23.56 -9.90 -6.75
N SER A 35 -23.56 -8.76 -6.05
CA SER A 35 -24.78 -8.04 -5.69
C SER A 35 -25.55 -7.49 -6.90
N ILE A 36 -24.85 -7.02 -7.94
CA ILE A 36 -25.47 -6.58 -9.19
C ILE A 36 -26.10 -7.78 -9.92
N VAL A 37 -25.40 -8.92 -9.95
CA VAL A 37 -25.94 -10.15 -10.56
C VAL A 37 -27.17 -10.67 -9.83
N ILE A 38 -27.17 -10.62 -8.50
CA ILE A 38 -28.33 -10.93 -7.65
C ILE A 38 -29.54 -10.09 -8.08
N ASP A 39 -29.38 -8.78 -8.13
CA ASP A 39 -30.46 -7.85 -8.48
C ASP A 39 -31.02 -8.14 -9.89
N ARG A 40 -30.14 -8.37 -10.88
CA ARG A 40 -30.59 -8.70 -12.24
C ARG A 40 -31.31 -10.05 -12.29
N ALA A 41 -30.85 -11.06 -11.55
CA ALA A 41 -31.48 -12.37 -11.48
C ALA A 41 -32.87 -12.33 -10.84
N GLN A 42 -33.04 -11.52 -9.78
CA GLN A 42 -34.35 -11.27 -9.17
C GLN A 42 -35.30 -10.55 -10.13
N GLY A 43 -34.78 -9.59 -10.92
CA GLY A 43 -35.52 -8.94 -12.00
C GLY A 43 -36.04 -9.93 -13.05
N LEU A 44 -35.28 -10.99 -13.32
CA LEU A 44 -35.66 -12.11 -14.19
C LEU A 44 -36.52 -13.17 -13.47
N ARG A 45 -36.97 -12.88 -12.24
CA ARG A 45 -37.83 -13.73 -11.40
C ARG A 45 -37.20 -15.08 -11.05
N MET A 46 -35.87 -15.14 -10.92
CA MET A 46 -35.18 -16.28 -10.32
C MET A 46 -35.30 -16.23 -8.79
N LYS A 47 -35.17 -17.39 -8.14
CA LYS A 47 -34.94 -17.48 -6.69
C LYS A 47 -33.43 -17.41 -6.46
N VAL A 48 -32.95 -16.52 -5.61
CA VAL A 48 -31.50 -16.32 -5.44
C VAL A 48 -31.07 -16.69 -4.04
N ILE A 49 -30.07 -17.57 -3.94
CA ILE A 49 -29.39 -17.95 -2.70
C ILE A 49 -27.91 -17.61 -2.83
N ALA A 50 -27.28 -17.17 -1.75
CA ALA A 50 -25.90 -16.70 -1.77
C ALA A 50 -25.03 -17.37 -0.70
N TYR A 51 -23.83 -17.78 -1.10
CA TYR A 51 -22.77 -18.18 -0.19
C TYR A 51 -21.65 -17.14 -0.26
N ASP A 52 -21.40 -16.49 0.88
CA ASP A 52 -20.25 -15.60 1.09
C ASP A 52 -19.94 -15.55 2.59
N PRO A 53 -18.74 -16.00 3.03
CA PRO A 53 -18.36 -15.98 4.44
C PRO A 53 -18.45 -14.59 5.08
N PHE A 54 -18.27 -13.53 4.29
CA PHE A 54 -18.20 -12.15 4.75
C PHE A 54 -19.53 -11.37 4.59
N LEU A 55 -20.56 -11.99 4.01
CA LEU A 55 -21.88 -11.37 3.89
C LEU A 55 -22.59 -11.34 5.25
N SER A 56 -22.91 -10.16 5.76
CA SER A 56 -23.70 -10.04 7.00
C SER A 56 -25.16 -10.45 6.78
N PRO A 57 -25.87 -10.93 7.82
CA PRO A 57 -27.30 -11.24 7.70
C PRO A 57 -28.13 -10.03 7.23
N GLU A 58 -27.84 -8.85 7.77
CA GLU A 58 -28.49 -7.58 7.38
C GLU A 58 -28.30 -7.28 5.90
N ARG A 59 -27.07 -7.42 5.38
CA ARG A 59 -26.80 -7.20 3.96
C ARG A 59 -27.49 -8.23 3.07
N ALA A 60 -27.63 -9.47 3.52
CA ALA A 60 -28.37 -10.50 2.78
C ALA A 60 -29.88 -10.14 2.67
N LEU A 61 -30.46 -9.64 3.77
CA LEU A 61 -31.83 -9.10 3.80
C LEU A 61 -32.00 -7.92 2.83
N ASP A 62 -31.09 -6.96 2.83
CA ASP A 62 -31.11 -5.80 1.91
C ASP A 62 -31.04 -6.21 0.45
N LEU A 63 -30.24 -7.25 0.15
CA LEU A 63 -30.13 -7.82 -1.19
C LEU A 63 -31.33 -8.71 -1.56
N GLY A 64 -32.25 -8.99 -0.63
CA GLY A 64 -33.40 -9.86 -0.86
C GLY A 64 -33.02 -11.31 -1.14
N VAL A 65 -31.91 -11.78 -0.57
CA VAL A 65 -31.40 -13.15 -0.79
C VAL A 65 -31.30 -13.93 0.50
N GLU A 66 -31.43 -15.25 0.37
CA GLU A 66 -31.14 -16.17 1.46
C GLU A 66 -29.64 -16.45 1.50
N LYS A 67 -28.97 -16.06 2.60
CA LYS A 67 -27.59 -16.49 2.87
C LYS A 67 -27.63 -17.96 3.29
N VAL A 68 -26.87 -18.81 2.60
CA VAL A 68 -26.76 -20.25 2.84
C VAL A 68 -25.30 -20.67 2.95
N GLU A 69 -25.07 -21.86 3.50
CA GLU A 69 -23.75 -22.49 3.48
C GLU A 69 -23.41 -23.06 2.11
N PHE A 70 -22.12 -23.26 1.83
CA PHE A 70 -21.63 -23.68 0.52
C PHE A 70 -22.27 -24.98 0.03
N ASP A 71 -22.27 -26.02 0.88
CA ASP A 71 -22.85 -27.33 0.55
C ASP A 71 -24.37 -27.26 0.30
N GLU A 72 -25.06 -26.34 0.98
CA GLU A 72 -26.48 -26.12 0.78
C GLU A 72 -26.76 -25.43 -0.56
N LEU A 73 -25.94 -24.44 -0.94
CA LEU A 73 -26.02 -23.79 -2.24
C LEU A 73 -25.90 -24.81 -3.38
N LEU A 74 -24.88 -25.69 -3.32
CA LEU A 74 -24.63 -26.70 -4.35
C LEU A 74 -25.85 -27.60 -4.57
N ARG A 75 -26.48 -28.07 -3.49
CA ARG A 75 -27.63 -28.99 -3.55
C ARG A 75 -28.91 -28.34 -4.09
N ARG A 76 -29.05 -27.01 -3.93
CA ARG A 76 -30.29 -26.28 -4.26
C ARG A 76 -30.24 -25.54 -5.58
N ALA A 77 -29.05 -25.15 -6.05
CA ALA A 77 -28.88 -24.32 -7.23
C ALA A 77 -29.15 -25.09 -8.55
N ASP A 78 -29.98 -24.51 -9.42
CA ASP A 78 -30.14 -24.95 -10.82
C ASP A 78 -29.09 -24.27 -11.72
N PHE A 79 -28.65 -23.08 -11.33
CA PHE A 79 -27.55 -22.31 -11.92
C PHE A 79 -26.60 -21.86 -10.82
N ILE A 80 -25.29 -21.89 -11.07
CA ILE A 80 -24.27 -21.39 -10.16
C ILE A 80 -23.46 -20.32 -10.89
N THR A 81 -23.23 -19.19 -10.25
CA THR A 81 -22.35 -18.13 -10.74
C THR A 81 -21.31 -17.75 -9.69
N LEU A 82 -20.07 -17.54 -10.11
CA LEU A 82 -18.95 -17.24 -9.22
C LEU A 82 -18.55 -15.77 -9.34
N HIS A 83 -18.39 -15.11 -8.18
CA HIS A 83 -17.98 -13.71 -8.01
C HIS A 83 -17.04 -13.53 -6.80
N ALA A 84 -16.20 -14.54 -6.54
CA ALA A 84 -15.20 -14.52 -5.48
C ALA A 84 -13.81 -14.12 -6.01
N PRO A 85 -12.93 -13.50 -5.18
CA PRO A 85 -11.53 -13.34 -5.53
C PRO A 85 -10.82 -14.69 -5.55
N LEU A 86 -9.74 -14.82 -6.32
CA LEU A 86 -8.85 -15.98 -6.28
C LEU A 86 -7.88 -15.85 -5.11
N THR A 87 -7.93 -16.80 -4.20
CA THR A 87 -7.08 -16.94 -3.01
C THR A 87 -6.77 -18.42 -2.80
N ASP A 88 -5.86 -18.77 -1.90
CA ASP A 88 -5.61 -20.19 -1.58
C ASP A 88 -6.85 -20.91 -1.02
N LYS A 89 -7.78 -20.17 -0.38
CA LYS A 89 -9.03 -20.72 0.14
C LYS A 89 -10.12 -20.90 -0.92
N THR A 90 -10.06 -20.14 -2.01
CA THR A 90 -11.10 -20.13 -3.07
C THR A 90 -10.63 -20.80 -4.35
N ARG A 91 -9.34 -21.15 -4.44
CA ARG A 91 -8.76 -21.94 -5.53
C ARG A 91 -9.48 -23.29 -5.61
N ASN A 92 -10.02 -23.59 -6.79
CA ASN A 92 -10.82 -24.77 -7.07
C ASN A 92 -11.92 -25.02 -6.03
N ILE A 93 -12.56 -23.94 -5.53
CA ILE A 93 -13.68 -24.09 -4.60
C ILE A 93 -14.82 -24.92 -5.21
N VAL A 94 -14.98 -24.89 -6.53
CA VAL A 94 -15.82 -25.83 -7.27
C VAL A 94 -14.93 -26.88 -7.93
N ASP A 95 -14.52 -27.88 -7.14
CA ASP A 95 -13.78 -29.06 -7.58
C ASP A 95 -14.71 -30.23 -7.94
N ALA A 96 -14.13 -31.41 -8.25
CA ALA A 96 -14.88 -32.62 -8.55
C ALA A 96 -15.85 -33.02 -7.40
N ALA A 97 -15.45 -32.85 -6.15
CA ALA A 97 -16.26 -33.21 -4.99
C ALA A 97 -17.43 -32.24 -4.81
N ALA A 98 -17.22 -30.94 -5.01
CA ALA A 98 -18.26 -29.93 -5.02
C ALA A 98 -19.25 -30.17 -6.17
N ILE A 99 -18.76 -30.43 -7.38
CA ILE A 99 -19.60 -30.71 -8.55
C ILE A 99 -20.49 -31.93 -8.30
N ALA A 100 -19.97 -32.99 -7.67
CA ALA A 100 -20.76 -34.18 -7.34
C ALA A 100 -21.95 -33.91 -6.39
N LYS A 101 -21.90 -32.84 -5.58
CA LYS A 101 -22.99 -32.44 -4.68
C LYS A 101 -24.07 -31.60 -5.38
N THR A 102 -23.81 -31.14 -6.61
CA THR A 102 -24.75 -30.30 -7.34
C THR A 102 -25.97 -31.07 -7.83
N LYS A 103 -27.05 -30.36 -8.16
CA LYS A 103 -28.16 -30.95 -8.90
C LYS A 103 -27.67 -31.48 -10.26
N LYS A 104 -28.12 -32.67 -10.63
CA LYS A 104 -27.90 -33.18 -11.99
C LYS A 104 -28.52 -32.23 -13.00
N GLY A 105 -27.72 -31.80 -13.97
CA GLY A 105 -28.10 -30.84 -15.00
C GLY A 105 -27.93 -29.37 -14.59
N VAL A 106 -27.21 -29.08 -13.50
CA VAL A 106 -26.80 -27.72 -13.12
C VAL A 106 -26.03 -27.03 -14.25
N ARG A 107 -26.11 -25.70 -14.30
CA ARG A 107 -25.29 -24.87 -15.20
C ARG A 107 -24.36 -23.97 -14.40
N ILE A 108 -23.11 -23.85 -14.82
CA ILE A 108 -22.06 -23.14 -14.07
C ILE A 108 -21.49 -21.99 -14.90
N VAL A 109 -21.42 -20.80 -14.30
CA VAL A 109 -20.90 -19.59 -14.94
C VAL A 109 -19.71 -19.05 -14.15
N ASN A 110 -18.58 -18.84 -14.80
CA ASN A 110 -17.42 -18.19 -14.19
C ASN A 110 -16.91 -17.04 -15.06
N CYS A 111 -17.25 -15.82 -14.66
CA CYS A 111 -16.72 -14.58 -15.24
C CYS A 111 -15.96 -13.77 -14.18
N ALA A 112 -15.42 -14.42 -13.14
CA ALA A 112 -14.75 -13.76 -12.03
C ALA A 112 -13.23 -13.92 -12.09
N ARG A 113 -12.72 -15.11 -11.78
CA ARG A 113 -11.29 -15.43 -11.84
C ARG A 113 -11.08 -16.86 -12.35
N GLY A 114 -10.06 -17.06 -13.17
CA GLY A 114 -9.56 -18.38 -13.52
C GLY A 114 -9.14 -19.17 -12.27
N GLY A 115 -9.32 -20.49 -12.28
CA GLY A 115 -8.95 -21.34 -11.15
C GLY A 115 -9.89 -21.31 -9.95
N LEU A 116 -11.09 -20.73 -10.05
CA LEU A 116 -12.16 -20.92 -9.05
C LEU A 116 -12.91 -22.24 -9.25
N VAL A 117 -12.93 -22.73 -10.49
CA VAL A 117 -13.52 -24.02 -10.88
C VAL A 117 -12.40 -24.88 -11.42
N ASP A 118 -12.34 -26.14 -11.01
CA ASP A 118 -11.44 -27.12 -11.61
C ASP A 118 -11.95 -27.46 -13.03
N GLU A 119 -11.27 -26.92 -14.04
CA GLU A 119 -11.66 -27.02 -15.45
C GLU A 119 -11.62 -28.46 -15.96
N ALA A 120 -10.71 -29.29 -15.44
CA ALA A 120 -10.63 -30.71 -15.81
C ALA A 120 -11.77 -31.50 -15.19
N ALA A 121 -12.08 -31.26 -13.91
CA ALA A 121 -13.24 -31.87 -13.26
C ALA A 121 -14.56 -31.44 -13.92
N LEU A 122 -14.67 -30.17 -14.31
CA LEU A 122 -15.83 -29.65 -15.02
C LEU A 122 -16.00 -30.32 -16.38
N ARG A 123 -14.91 -30.58 -17.12
CA ARG A 123 -14.97 -31.31 -18.38
C ARG A 123 -15.57 -32.71 -18.21
N VAL A 124 -15.11 -33.46 -17.22
CA VAL A 124 -15.65 -34.80 -16.89
C VAL A 124 -17.14 -34.71 -16.50
N ALA A 125 -17.52 -33.69 -15.74
CA ALA A 125 -18.90 -33.48 -15.32
C ALA A 125 -19.85 -33.08 -16.48
N LEU A 126 -19.34 -32.36 -17.47
CA LEU A 126 -20.05 -32.05 -18.71
C LEU A 126 -20.24 -33.32 -19.57
N ASP A 127 -19.17 -34.10 -19.75
CA ASP A 127 -19.20 -35.33 -20.57
C ASP A 127 -20.14 -36.38 -19.95
N SER A 128 -20.24 -36.45 -18.62
CA SER A 128 -21.17 -37.33 -17.89
C SER A 128 -22.62 -36.81 -17.80
N GLY A 129 -22.86 -35.55 -18.15
CA GLY A 129 -24.16 -34.89 -18.01
C GLY A 129 -24.55 -34.55 -16.56
N GLN A 130 -23.61 -34.62 -15.60
CA GLN A 130 -23.81 -34.04 -14.27
C GLN A 130 -24.00 -32.52 -14.37
N VAL A 131 -23.21 -31.86 -15.21
CA VAL A 131 -23.35 -30.45 -15.57
C VAL A 131 -23.95 -30.37 -16.98
N ALA A 132 -25.06 -29.65 -17.16
CA ALA A 132 -25.73 -29.54 -18.45
C ALA A 132 -25.07 -28.51 -19.38
N GLY A 133 -24.31 -27.57 -18.83
CA GLY A 133 -23.58 -26.57 -19.61
C GLY A 133 -22.79 -25.61 -18.73
N ALA A 134 -21.84 -24.91 -19.33
CA ALA A 134 -21.02 -23.92 -18.63
C ALA A 134 -20.74 -22.69 -19.49
N ALA A 135 -20.49 -21.53 -18.86
CA ALA A 135 -20.08 -20.30 -19.54
C ALA A 135 -18.91 -19.64 -18.80
N PHE A 136 -17.78 -19.47 -19.49
CA PHE A 136 -16.52 -19.03 -18.90
C PHE A 136 -15.95 -17.84 -19.66
N ASP A 137 -15.59 -16.78 -18.95
CA ASP A 137 -14.86 -15.63 -19.50
C ASP A 137 -13.37 -15.63 -19.08
N VAL A 138 -13.01 -16.44 -18.09
CA VAL A 138 -11.70 -16.45 -17.45
C VAL A 138 -11.18 -17.87 -17.30
N PHE A 139 -9.87 -18.05 -17.41
CA PHE A 139 -9.21 -19.36 -17.41
C PHE A 139 -8.00 -19.38 -16.49
N THR A 140 -7.61 -20.57 -16.02
CA THR A 140 -6.48 -20.74 -15.10
C THR A 140 -5.17 -20.28 -15.70
N VAL A 141 -5.01 -20.43 -17.02
CA VAL A 141 -3.88 -19.92 -17.80
C VAL A 141 -4.41 -18.99 -18.87
N GLU A 142 -3.92 -17.76 -18.90
CA GLU A 142 -4.24 -16.75 -19.90
C GLU A 142 -2.96 -16.14 -20.50
N PRO A 143 -2.85 -15.94 -21.83
CA PRO A 143 -3.87 -16.20 -22.86
C PRO A 143 -4.23 -17.69 -23.02
N ALA A 144 -5.53 -18.00 -23.01
CA ALA A 144 -6.01 -19.38 -23.09
C ALA A 144 -6.05 -19.85 -24.54
N THR A 145 -4.92 -20.32 -25.06
CA THR A 145 -4.85 -20.90 -26.41
C THR A 145 -5.30 -22.36 -26.46
N GLU A 146 -5.18 -23.07 -25.34
CA GLU A 146 -5.62 -24.45 -25.16
C GLU A 146 -6.31 -24.58 -23.80
N ASN A 147 -7.44 -25.30 -23.74
CA ASN A 147 -8.18 -25.52 -22.51
C ASN A 147 -9.05 -26.80 -22.62
N PRO A 148 -9.19 -27.63 -21.57
CA PRO A 148 -10.02 -28.83 -21.61
C PRO A 148 -11.51 -28.56 -21.90
N LEU A 149 -11.99 -27.34 -21.64
CA LEU A 149 -13.39 -26.96 -21.90
C LEU A 149 -13.65 -26.59 -23.37
N PHE A 150 -12.60 -26.24 -24.14
CA PHE A 150 -12.75 -25.83 -25.52
C PHE A 150 -13.28 -26.96 -26.40
N GLY A 151 -14.13 -26.59 -27.37
CA GLY A 151 -14.77 -27.52 -28.30
C GLY A 151 -15.94 -28.33 -27.73
N HIS A 152 -16.22 -28.26 -26.41
CA HIS A 152 -17.40 -28.92 -25.86
C HIS A 152 -18.69 -28.19 -26.30
N PRO A 153 -19.71 -28.88 -26.84
CA PRO A 153 -20.86 -28.23 -27.49
C PRO A 153 -21.78 -27.46 -26.53
N ASN A 154 -21.72 -27.75 -25.23
CA ASN A 154 -22.50 -27.07 -24.18
C ASN A 154 -21.66 -26.08 -23.35
N VAL A 155 -20.49 -25.68 -23.84
CA VAL A 155 -19.65 -24.66 -23.20
C VAL A 155 -19.61 -23.40 -24.06
N ILE A 156 -19.79 -22.25 -23.40
CA ILE A 156 -19.59 -20.92 -23.97
C ILE A 156 -18.30 -20.36 -23.39
N CYS A 157 -17.41 -19.88 -24.25
CA CYS A 157 -16.16 -19.25 -23.82
C CYS A 157 -16.01 -17.87 -24.45
N THR A 158 -15.56 -16.90 -23.66
CA THR A 158 -15.16 -15.56 -24.12
C THR A 158 -13.76 -15.22 -23.60
N PRO A 159 -12.96 -14.44 -24.35
CA PRO A 159 -11.56 -14.18 -24.00
C PRO A 159 -11.41 -13.00 -23.02
N HIS A 160 -11.86 -13.16 -21.78
CA HIS A 160 -11.72 -12.18 -20.70
C HIS A 160 -12.28 -10.80 -21.05
N LEU A 161 -13.54 -10.78 -21.50
CA LEU A 161 -14.24 -9.58 -21.98
C LEU A 161 -15.11 -8.90 -20.91
N GLY A 162 -15.12 -9.38 -19.66
CA GLY A 162 -16.01 -8.86 -18.61
C GLY A 162 -15.92 -7.36 -18.34
N ALA A 163 -14.78 -6.73 -18.65
CA ALA A 163 -14.59 -5.27 -18.57
C ALA A 163 -14.34 -4.59 -19.94
N ALA A 164 -14.51 -5.32 -21.04
CA ALA A 164 -14.27 -4.84 -22.40
C ALA A 164 -15.51 -4.13 -22.98
N THR A 165 -15.99 -3.10 -22.29
CA THR A 165 -17.06 -2.21 -22.77
C THR A 165 -16.57 -0.76 -22.83
N THR A 166 -17.10 0.03 -23.76
CA THR A 166 -16.74 1.44 -23.90
C THR A 166 -16.96 2.20 -22.60
N GLU A 167 -18.11 1.99 -21.95
CA GLU A 167 -18.48 2.67 -20.71
C GLU A 167 -17.55 2.27 -19.56
N ALA A 168 -17.12 1.00 -19.47
CA ALA A 168 -16.18 0.58 -18.43
C ALA A 168 -14.80 1.21 -18.64
N GLN A 169 -14.32 1.26 -19.88
CA GLN A 169 -13.03 1.88 -20.21
C GLN A 169 -13.05 3.40 -19.95
N GLU A 170 -14.13 4.08 -20.33
CA GLU A 170 -14.31 5.52 -20.05
C GLU A 170 -14.35 5.82 -18.55
N ASN A 171 -15.13 5.06 -17.78
CA ASN A 171 -15.22 5.25 -16.33
C ASN A 171 -13.87 5.02 -15.63
N VAL A 172 -13.11 4.00 -16.05
CA VAL A 172 -11.76 3.75 -15.50
C VAL A 172 -10.82 4.89 -15.86
N ALA A 173 -10.85 5.38 -17.10
CA ALA A 173 -10.01 6.49 -17.54
C ALA A 173 -10.30 7.77 -16.76
N LEU A 174 -11.57 8.12 -16.58
CA LEU A 174 -12.00 9.26 -15.77
C LEU A 174 -11.55 9.10 -14.32
N GLN A 175 -11.80 7.93 -13.71
CA GLN A 175 -11.41 7.67 -12.32
C GLN A 175 -9.89 7.83 -12.10
N VAL A 176 -9.06 7.30 -13.01
CA VAL A 176 -7.60 7.44 -12.90
C VAL A 176 -7.17 8.90 -13.11
N ALA A 177 -7.79 9.62 -14.05
CA ALA A 177 -7.48 11.03 -14.29
C ALA A 177 -7.82 11.90 -13.07
N GLU A 178 -8.98 11.67 -12.43
CA GLU A 178 -9.38 12.35 -11.20
C GLU A 178 -8.42 12.04 -10.05
N GLN A 179 -8.06 10.77 -9.84
CA GLN A 179 -7.09 10.37 -8.82
C GLN A 179 -5.73 11.04 -9.00
N MET A 180 -5.25 11.12 -10.24
CA MET A 180 -4.00 11.81 -10.57
C MET A 180 -4.11 13.32 -10.31
N SER A 181 -5.22 13.94 -10.70
CA SER A 181 -5.49 15.36 -10.45
C SER A 181 -5.51 15.66 -8.94
N ASP A 182 -6.24 14.88 -8.16
CA ASP A 182 -6.36 15.03 -6.71
C ASP A 182 -5.01 14.88 -6.00
N TYR A 183 -4.20 13.92 -6.44
CA TYR A 183 -2.85 13.75 -5.92
C TYR A 183 -1.95 14.94 -6.25
N LEU A 184 -1.92 15.37 -7.51
CA LEU A 184 -0.99 16.42 -7.96
C LEU A 184 -1.37 17.81 -7.43
N LEU A 185 -2.67 18.09 -7.26
CA LEU A 185 -3.16 19.40 -6.80
C LEU A 185 -3.27 19.47 -5.28
N HIS A 186 -3.74 18.39 -4.64
CA HIS A 186 -4.14 18.42 -3.22
C HIS A 186 -3.35 17.42 -2.35
N GLY A 187 -2.53 16.54 -2.94
CA GLY A 187 -1.82 15.50 -2.22
C GLY A 187 -2.71 14.36 -1.71
N ALA A 188 -3.97 14.32 -2.14
CA ALA A 188 -4.90 13.26 -1.77
C ALA A 188 -4.53 11.96 -2.52
N ILE A 189 -4.58 10.84 -1.81
CA ILE A 189 -4.24 9.52 -2.35
C ILE A 189 -5.43 8.61 -2.13
N SER A 190 -5.99 8.07 -3.20
CA SER A 190 -7.07 7.08 -3.12
C SER A 190 -6.76 5.89 -4.01
N ASN A 191 -7.23 4.71 -3.61
CA ASN A 191 -7.05 3.45 -4.31
C ASN A 191 -5.59 3.11 -4.67
N ALA A 192 -4.61 3.64 -3.92
CA ALA A 192 -3.22 3.30 -4.10
C ALA A 192 -2.98 1.83 -3.68
N VAL A 193 -2.39 1.06 -4.57
CA VAL A 193 -2.14 -0.38 -4.37
C VAL A 193 -1.07 -0.62 -3.30
N ASN A 194 -0.17 0.33 -3.11
CA ASN A 194 1.05 0.20 -2.33
C ASN A 194 1.29 1.35 -1.35
N PHE A 195 0.29 2.22 -1.13
CA PHE A 195 0.40 3.34 -0.21
C PHE A 195 -0.95 3.56 0.52
N PRO A 196 -0.96 3.97 1.80
CA PRO A 196 -2.21 4.27 2.49
C PRO A 196 -2.99 5.39 1.80
N SER A 197 -4.32 5.26 1.76
CA SER A 197 -5.18 6.34 1.30
C SER A 197 -5.11 7.55 2.25
N ILE A 198 -5.06 8.74 1.67
CA ILE A 198 -5.04 10.04 2.34
C ILE A 198 -6.17 10.88 1.73
N THR A 199 -7.13 11.29 2.54
CA THR A 199 -8.22 12.16 2.05
C THR A 199 -7.73 13.60 1.83
N ALA A 200 -8.47 14.39 1.05
CA ALA A 200 -8.17 15.81 0.86
C ALA A 200 -8.22 16.63 2.17
N GLU A 201 -9.00 16.19 3.16
CA GLU A 201 -9.05 16.81 4.50
C GLU A 201 -7.85 16.42 5.37
N GLU A 202 -7.38 15.17 5.26
CA GLU A 202 -6.21 14.67 5.99
C GLU A 202 -4.89 15.24 5.44
N ALA A 203 -4.79 15.45 4.12
CA ALA A 203 -3.56 15.84 3.44
C ALA A 203 -2.90 17.11 4.00
N PRO A 204 -3.60 18.25 4.20
CA PRO A 204 -3.01 19.47 4.77
C PRO A 204 -2.47 19.27 6.19
N ARG A 205 -3.14 18.42 7.01
CA ARG A 205 -2.73 18.13 8.39
C ARG A 205 -1.52 17.20 8.43
N LEU A 206 -1.42 16.26 7.50
CA LEU A 206 -0.37 15.27 7.46
C LEU A 206 0.91 15.79 6.79
N LYS A 207 0.78 16.74 5.85
CA LYS A 207 1.90 17.27 5.05
C LYS A 207 3.10 17.77 5.89
N PRO A 208 2.92 18.60 6.93
CA PRO A 208 4.05 19.04 7.77
C PRO A 208 4.77 17.87 8.48
N PHE A 209 4.02 16.84 8.90
CA PHE A 209 4.59 15.67 9.56
C PHE A 209 5.28 14.72 8.58
N ILE A 210 4.81 14.61 7.34
CA ILE A 210 5.50 13.90 6.26
C ILE A 210 6.86 14.57 6.01
N GLU A 211 6.87 15.91 5.88
CA GLU A 211 8.09 16.68 5.68
C GLU A 211 9.06 16.52 6.86
N LEU A 212 8.55 16.59 8.10
CA LEU A 212 9.33 16.32 9.30
C LEU A 212 9.93 14.91 9.29
N ALA A 213 9.13 13.88 9.02
CA ALA A 213 9.57 12.49 9.01
C ALA A 213 10.68 12.28 7.96
N GLU A 214 10.48 12.81 6.74
CA GLU A 214 11.45 12.77 5.66
C GLU A 214 12.76 13.48 6.03
N LYS A 215 12.69 14.67 6.63
CA LYS A 215 13.87 15.43 7.08
C LYS A 215 14.61 14.74 8.24
N LEU A 216 13.90 14.15 9.21
CA LEU A 216 14.50 13.34 10.27
C LEU A 216 15.19 12.09 9.71
N GLY A 217 14.55 11.44 8.74
CA GLY A 217 15.15 10.33 7.98
C GLY A 217 16.43 10.76 7.28
N SER A 218 16.37 11.85 6.50
CA SER A 218 17.53 12.40 5.78
C SER A 218 18.68 12.78 6.71
N PHE A 219 18.38 13.43 7.84
CA PHE A 219 19.37 13.76 8.88
C PHE A 219 20.10 12.48 9.35
N ALA A 220 19.33 11.45 9.66
CA ALA A 220 19.89 10.19 10.16
C ALA A 220 20.68 9.43 9.06
N GLY A 221 20.20 9.47 7.82
CA GLY A 221 20.84 8.85 6.65
C GLY A 221 22.18 9.46 6.29
N GLN A 222 22.27 10.79 6.25
CA GLN A 222 23.51 11.53 5.94
C GLN A 222 24.62 11.31 6.98
N LEU A 223 24.26 11.00 8.23
CA LEU A 223 25.20 10.71 9.32
C LEU A 223 25.54 9.22 9.48
N THR A 224 24.96 8.36 8.63
CA THR A 224 25.15 6.91 8.68
C THR A 224 26.26 6.47 7.73
N GLU A 225 27.23 5.74 8.27
CA GLU A 225 28.44 5.29 7.54
C GLU A 225 28.58 3.76 7.49
N THR A 226 27.69 3.05 8.17
CA THR A 226 27.72 1.59 8.36
C THR A 226 26.35 0.99 8.13
N GLY A 227 26.29 -0.33 7.89
CA GLY A 227 25.03 -1.05 7.68
C GLY A 227 24.02 -0.79 8.79
N ILE A 228 22.79 -0.45 8.40
CA ILE A 228 21.64 -0.28 9.31
C ILE A 228 21.00 -1.65 9.48
N THR A 229 20.88 -2.10 10.72
CA THR A 229 20.22 -3.37 11.05
C THR A 229 18.78 -3.15 11.49
N LYS A 230 18.49 -2.01 12.13
CA LYS A 230 17.15 -1.67 12.59
C LYS A 230 16.87 -0.16 12.46
N VAL A 231 15.66 0.16 12.02
CA VAL A 231 15.08 1.51 12.05
C VAL A 231 13.86 1.45 12.96
N GLN A 232 13.89 2.17 14.08
CA GLN A 232 12.74 2.33 14.95
C GLN A 232 12.22 3.75 14.84
N ILE A 233 10.91 3.90 14.60
CA ILE A 233 10.24 5.20 14.56
C ILE A 233 9.20 5.23 15.66
N THR A 234 9.38 6.16 16.59
CA THR A 234 8.46 6.38 17.70
C THR A 234 7.63 7.62 17.45
N TYR A 235 6.32 7.46 17.51
CA TYR A 235 5.30 8.51 17.39
C TYR A 235 4.67 8.75 18.77
N GLU A 236 4.79 9.96 19.29
CA GLU A 236 4.28 10.32 20.62
C GLU A 236 3.32 11.51 20.52
N GLY A 237 2.21 11.45 21.26
CA GLY A 237 1.18 12.50 21.27
C GLY A 237 0.23 12.42 20.07
N ALA A 238 -0.24 13.58 19.58
CA ALA A 238 -1.30 13.64 18.56
C ALA A 238 -0.91 12.98 17.22
N VAL A 239 0.38 13.03 16.84
CA VAL A 239 0.90 12.35 15.63
C VAL A 239 0.76 10.82 15.68
N ALA A 240 0.67 10.21 16.87
CA ALA A 240 0.47 8.77 17.02
C ALA A 240 -0.91 8.30 16.52
N GLN A 241 -1.89 9.20 16.45
CA GLN A 241 -3.25 8.94 15.96
C GLN A 241 -3.42 9.25 14.46
N MET A 242 -2.36 9.71 13.79
CA MET A 242 -2.36 9.98 12.35
C MET A 242 -2.08 8.72 11.52
N LYS A 243 -1.99 8.85 10.19
CA LYS A 243 -1.58 7.77 9.27
C LYS A 243 -0.08 7.47 9.39
N ILE A 244 0.34 6.88 10.51
CA ILE A 244 1.77 6.65 10.83
C ILE A 244 2.53 5.86 9.76
N ARG A 245 1.86 4.98 9.00
CA ARG A 245 2.49 4.26 7.87
C ARG A 245 3.00 5.18 6.77
N ALA A 246 2.30 6.29 6.50
CA ALA A 246 2.75 7.29 5.53
C ALA A 246 3.99 8.03 6.06
N LEU A 247 4.01 8.34 7.37
CA LEU A 247 5.14 8.97 8.04
C LEU A 247 6.37 8.05 8.07
N THR A 248 6.17 6.76 8.37
CA THR A 248 7.24 5.76 8.35
C THR A 248 7.84 5.66 6.96
N SER A 249 6.99 5.61 5.94
CA SER A 249 7.41 5.57 4.55
C SER A 249 8.22 6.80 4.14
N ALA A 250 7.81 7.99 4.60
CA ALA A 250 8.53 9.25 4.39
C ALA A 250 9.89 9.26 5.09
N ALA A 251 9.95 8.85 6.36
CA ALA A 251 11.20 8.74 7.11
C ALA A 251 12.18 7.75 6.46
N LEU A 252 11.69 6.59 6.01
CA LEU A 252 12.53 5.61 5.30
C LEU A 252 13.01 6.14 3.95
N ALA A 253 12.17 6.88 3.21
CA ALA A 253 12.58 7.50 1.95
C ALA A 253 13.69 8.52 2.17
N GLY A 254 13.52 9.41 3.15
CA GLY A 254 14.54 10.37 3.57
C GLY A 254 15.83 9.69 4.02
N LEU A 255 15.72 8.62 4.81
CA LEU A 255 16.86 7.84 5.30
C LEU A 255 17.70 7.22 4.18
N LEU A 256 17.05 6.65 3.18
CA LEU A 256 17.72 5.87 2.13
C LEU A 256 18.21 6.72 0.96
N ARG A 257 17.59 7.87 0.70
CA ARG A 257 17.91 8.74 -0.45
C ARG A 257 19.39 9.17 -0.50
N PRO A 258 20.05 9.58 0.61
CA PRO A 258 21.48 9.92 0.59
C PRO A 258 22.38 8.75 0.16
N MET A 259 21.95 7.51 0.37
CA MET A 259 22.72 6.31 0.08
C MET A 259 22.45 5.73 -1.32
N LEU A 260 21.21 5.88 -1.81
CA LEU A 260 20.71 5.14 -2.99
C LEU A 260 20.22 6.04 -4.13
N GLY A 261 20.10 7.35 -3.93
CA GLY A 261 19.52 8.24 -4.92
C GLY A 261 18.01 8.07 -5.02
N ALA A 262 17.49 7.62 -6.17
CA ALA A 262 16.06 7.63 -6.52
C ALA A 262 15.17 6.69 -5.67
N VAL A 263 14.96 7.05 -4.40
CA VAL A 263 14.04 6.40 -3.47
C VAL A 263 12.86 7.34 -3.19
N ASN A 264 11.65 6.83 -3.39
CA ASN A 264 10.41 7.52 -3.04
C ASN A 264 9.70 6.84 -1.86
N VAL A 265 8.66 7.50 -1.34
CA VAL A 265 7.89 7.04 -0.18
C VAL A 265 7.23 5.67 -0.39
N VAL A 266 6.94 5.29 -1.64
CA VAL A 266 6.29 4.01 -1.95
C VAL A 266 7.31 2.87 -1.97
N SER A 267 8.49 3.10 -2.56
CA SER A 267 9.54 2.09 -2.68
C SER A 267 10.34 1.90 -1.39
N ALA A 268 10.42 2.92 -0.53
CA ALA A 268 11.33 2.92 0.62
C ALA A 268 11.12 1.75 1.61
N PRO A 269 9.89 1.40 2.02
CA PRO A 269 9.68 0.26 2.93
C PRO A 269 10.10 -1.08 2.32
N VAL A 270 9.88 -1.26 1.01
CA VAL A 270 10.26 -2.48 0.28
C VAL A 270 11.78 -2.59 0.20
N ILE A 271 12.47 -1.52 -0.23
CA ILE A 271 13.92 -1.48 -0.34
C ILE A 271 14.58 -1.69 1.03
N ALA A 272 14.06 -1.08 2.10
CA ALA A 272 14.56 -1.27 3.46
C ALA A 272 14.48 -2.75 3.88
N LYS A 273 13.34 -3.41 3.61
CA LYS A 273 13.14 -4.83 3.92
C LYS A 273 14.04 -5.75 3.09
N GLU A 274 14.19 -5.49 1.79
CA GLU A 274 15.08 -6.24 0.90
C GLU A 274 16.56 -6.14 1.34
N ARG A 275 16.93 -5.03 1.98
CA ARG A 275 18.25 -4.83 2.58
C ARG A 275 18.39 -5.41 3.99
N GLY A 276 17.39 -6.15 4.47
CA GLY A 276 17.42 -6.83 5.77
C GLY A 276 17.23 -5.89 6.96
N MET A 277 16.76 -4.66 6.76
CA MET A 277 16.49 -3.74 7.87
C MET A 277 15.21 -4.17 8.61
N VAL A 278 15.30 -4.31 9.92
CA VAL A 278 14.13 -4.45 10.78
C VAL A 278 13.49 -3.08 10.96
N ILE A 279 12.21 -2.94 10.61
CA ILE A 279 11.45 -1.69 10.77
C ILE A 279 10.51 -1.87 11.95
N GLU A 280 10.65 -1.01 12.96
CA GLU A 280 9.78 -0.97 14.14
C GLU A 280 9.02 0.35 14.20
N GLU A 281 7.70 0.27 14.33
CA GLU A 281 6.83 1.42 14.59
C GLU A 281 6.38 1.34 16.05
N THR A 282 6.53 2.43 16.79
CA THR A 282 6.10 2.51 18.19
C THR A 282 5.19 3.73 18.36
N THR A 283 4.01 3.54 18.94
CA THR A 283 3.09 4.64 19.28
C THR A 283 2.99 4.80 20.79
N ARG A 284 2.98 6.04 21.29
CA ARG A 284 2.77 6.34 22.71
C ARG A 284 1.80 7.50 22.88
N GLU A 285 0.88 7.38 23.83
CA GLU A 285 -0.02 8.47 24.22
C GLU A 285 0.65 9.52 25.12
N ALA A 286 1.92 9.33 25.49
CA ALA A 286 2.60 10.11 26.51
C ALA A 286 2.57 11.62 26.23
N ALA A 287 2.06 12.38 27.22
CA ALA A 287 2.13 13.83 27.28
C ALA A 287 3.56 14.26 27.66
N GLY A 288 4.44 14.35 26.66
CA GLY A 288 5.76 14.95 26.81
C GLY A 288 5.72 16.48 26.73
N ASP A 289 6.89 17.09 26.57
CA ASP A 289 7.05 18.55 26.41
C ASP A 289 6.42 19.09 25.11
N TYR A 290 6.02 18.21 24.18
CA TYR A 290 5.47 18.54 22.87
C TYR A 290 4.15 17.79 22.62
N GLU A 291 3.20 18.46 21.95
CA GLU A 291 1.91 17.85 21.56
C GLU A 291 2.09 16.70 20.57
N SER A 292 3.10 16.76 19.72
CA SER A 292 3.48 15.71 18.78
C SER A 292 4.99 15.58 18.71
N LEU A 293 5.51 14.37 18.78
CA LEU A 293 6.94 14.10 18.67
C LEU A 293 7.17 12.88 17.77
N ILE A 294 8.07 13.01 16.81
CA ILE A 294 8.57 11.89 16.00
C ILE A 294 10.03 11.68 16.37
N THR A 295 10.39 10.46 16.76
CA THR A 295 11.78 10.06 17.02
C THR A 295 12.20 8.97 16.05
N VAL A 296 13.24 9.21 15.27
CA VAL A 296 13.87 8.21 14.40
C VAL A 296 15.14 7.69 15.10
N THR A 297 15.13 6.40 15.44
CA THR A 297 16.25 5.69 16.06
C THR A 297 16.84 4.72 15.05
N LEU A 298 18.12 4.87 14.75
CA LEU A 298 18.89 3.95 13.91
C LEU A 298 19.79 3.07 14.76
N VAL A 299 19.70 1.77 14.56
CA VAL A 299 20.67 0.80 15.05
C VAL A 299 21.51 0.35 13.87
N THR A 300 22.82 0.53 14.01
CA THR A 300 23.83 0.08 13.07
C THR A 300 24.69 -0.99 13.71
N GLU A 301 25.56 -1.63 12.94
CA GLU A 301 26.54 -2.59 13.47
C GLU A 301 27.43 -2.02 14.59
N ARG A 302 27.63 -0.69 14.64
CA ARG A 302 28.55 -0.04 15.59
C ARG A 302 27.87 0.68 16.74
N GLN A 303 26.69 1.22 16.52
CA GLN A 303 26.06 2.13 17.48
C GLN A 303 24.57 2.32 17.24
N THR A 304 23.90 2.79 18.29
CA THR A 304 22.53 3.30 18.25
C THR A 304 22.55 4.82 18.35
N ARG A 305 21.81 5.50 17.47
CA ARG A 305 21.65 6.95 17.46
C ARG A 305 20.20 7.32 17.20
N TRP A 306 19.75 8.45 17.71
CA TRP A 306 18.40 8.94 17.47
C TRP A 306 18.37 10.46 17.29
N VAL A 307 17.36 10.90 16.56
CA VAL A 307 16.98 12.29 16.38
C VAL A 307 15.47 12.40 16.57
N SER A 308 15.04 13.45 17.26
CA SER A 308 13.62 13.73 17.49
C SER A 308 13.26 15.11 16.98
N GLY A 309 12.06 15.23 16.43
CA GLY A 309 11.53 16.49 15.93
C GLY A 309 10.02 16.62 16.12
N THR A 310 9.56 17.85 15.97
CA THR A 310 8.15 18.24 16.08
C THR A 310 7.77 19.23 14.98
N VAL A 311 6.48 19.48 14.83
CA VAL A 311 5.94 20.55 13.99
C VAL A 311 5.32 21.58 14.93
N PHE A 312 5.80 22.82 14.90
CA PHE A 312 5.25 23.90 15.71
C PHE A 312 3.96 24.48 15.10
N ALA A 313 3.29 25.38 15.82
CA ALA A 313 2.04 26.01 15.37
C ALA A 313 2.17 26.79 14.05
N ASP A 314 3.39 27.16 13.65
CA ASP A 314 3.69 27.77 12.35
C ASP A 314 3.76 26.75 11.18
N GLY A 315 3.55 25.47 11.47
CA GLY A 315 3.58 24.38 10.50
C GLY A 315 4.99 23.96 10.09
N ARG A 316 6.05 24.51 10.68
CA ARG A 316 7.43 24.23 10.27
C ARG A 316 8.05 23.09 11.09
N PRO A 317 8.69 22.09 10.42
CA PRO A 317 9.45 21.04 11.10
C PRO A 317 10.66 21.58 11.86
N ARG A 318 10.89 21.09 13.08
CA ARG A 318 12.08 21.40 13.88
C ARG A 318 12.68 20.18 14.54
N ILE A 319 14.00 20.18 14.68
CA ILE A 319 14.75 19.23 15.50
C ILE A 319 14.71 19.72 16.95
N VAL A 320 14.26 18.84 17.84
CA VAL A 320 14.16 19.15 19.28
C VAL A 320 15.11 18.33 20.16
N ASN A 321 15.64 17.24 19.62
CA ASN A 321 16.60 16.39 20.32
C ASN A 321 17.54 15.68 19.34
N ILE A 322 18.84 15.67 19.66
CA ILE A 322 19.83 14.83 18.99
C ILE A 322 20.62 14.08 20.05
N LYS A 323 20.57 12.74 20.03
CA LYS A 323 21.32 11.88 20.98
C LYS A 323 21.15 12.27 22.46
N GLY A 324 19.95 12.71 22.84
CA GLY A 324 19.63 13.11 24.21
C GLY A 324 19.85 14.60 24.49
N ILE A 325 20.55 15.33 23.62
CA ILE A 325 20.81 16.76 23.77
C ILE A 325 19.63 17.55 23.19
N ARG A 326 18.96 18.35 24.04
CA ARG A 326 17.84 19.22 23.65
C ARG A 326 18.35 20.42 22.85
N MET A 327 17.61 20.77 21.80
CA MET A 327 17.81 21.99 21.01
C MET A 327 16.50 22.43 20.37
N ASP A 328 16.50 23.53 19.64
CA ASP A 328 15.38 24.00 18.82
C ASP A 328 15.98 24.52 17.52
N ALA A 329 16.05 23.66 16.51
CA ALA A 329 16.73 23.95 15.25
C ALA A 329 15.80 23.69 14.06
N GLU A 330 15.77 24.64 13.12
CA GLU A 330 15.12 24.47 11.81
C GLU A 330 16.01 23.62 10.89
N PHE A 331 15.42 23.07 9.82
CA PHE A 331 16.16 22.37 8.77
C PHE A 331 16.53 23.37 7.68
N GLY A 332 17.75 23.91 7.76
CA GLY A 332 18.31 24.80 6.74
C GLY A 332 18.81 24.05 5.50
N PRO A 333 18.93 24.70 4.34
CA PRO A 333 19.36 24.06 3.08
C PRO A 333 20.83 23.58 3.11
N SER A 334 21.67 24.24 3.93
CA SER A 334 23.08 23.90 4.12
C SER A 334 23.42 23.99 5.60
N MET A 335 23.71 22.84 6.20
CA MET A 335 24.01 22.75 7.63
C MET A 335 25.31 21.99 7.90
N ILE A 336 25.88 22.22 9.08
CA ILE A 336 27.05 21.53 9.59
C ILE A 336 26.68 20.88 10.92
N TYR A 337 26.73 19.56 10.96
CA TYR A 337 26.61 18.78 12.17
C TYR A 337 27.97 18.51 12.79
N ILE A 338 28.13 18.83 14.07
CA ILE A 338 29.36 18.64 14.82
C ILE A 338 29.08 17.91 16.13
N THR A 339 29.89 16.90 16.42
CA THR A 339 30.08 16.41 17.79
C THR A 339 31.42 16.91 18.31
N ASN A 340 31.45 17.45 19.52
CA ASN A 340 32.65 17.99 20.13
C ASN A 340 32.67 17.75 21.65
N LEU A 341 33.84 17.93 22.25
CA LEU A 341 33.95 18.02 23.71
C LEU A 341 33.62 19.44 24.16
N ASP A 342 32.85 19.59 25.25
CA ASP A 342 32.52 20.87 25.87
C ASP A 342 33.73 21.47 26.59
N LYS A 343 34.65 22.04 25.81
CA LYS A 343 35.88 22.69 26.29
C LYS A 343 35.97 24.14 25.80
N PRO A 344 36.53 25.06 26.59
CA PRO A 344 36.70 26.45 26.19
C PRO A 344 37.37 26.62 24.81
N GLY A 345 36.91 27.62 24.06
CA GLY A 345 37.50 28.05 22.80
C GLY A 345 37.02 27.33 21.54
N PHE A 346 36.14 26.32 21.64
CA PHE A 346 35.56 25.67 20.44
C PHE A 346 34.77 26.67 19.57
N ILE A 347 33.77 27.34 20.16
CA ILE A 347 32.88 28.27 19.42
C ILE A 347 33.69 29.36 18.71
N GLY A 348 34.60 30.02 19.42
CA GLY A 348 35.42 31.09 18.84
C GLY A 348 36.29 30.61 17.68
N LYS A 349 36.98 29.46 17.82
CA LYS A 349 37.82 28.92 16.75
C LYS A 349 37.00 28.47 15.55
N PHE A 350 35.86 27.83 15.78
CA PHE A 350 34.96 27.40 14.74
C PHE A 350 34.41 28.61 13.95
N SER A 351 33.85 29.61 14.64
CA SER A 351 33.33 30.81 14.00
C SER A 351 34.41 31.58 13.25
N SER A 352 35.64 31.65 13.77
CA SER A 352 36.76 32.28 13.07
C SER A 352 37.12 31.52 11.79
N THR A 353 37.15 30.18 11.83
CA THR A 353 37.46 29.34 10.66
C THR A 353 36.47 29.59 9.51
N LEU A 354 35.17 29.72 9.83
CA LEU A 354 34.14 30.02 8.83
C LEU A 354 34.23 31.48 8.35
N GLY A 355 34.42 32.43 9.27
CA GLY A 355 34.54 33.85 8.95
C GLY A 355 35.75 34.17 8.08
N ASP A 356 36.90 33.55 8.34
CA ASP A 356 38.12 33.69 7.53
C ASP A 356 37.92 33.14 6.10
N ALA A 357 37.02 32.18 5.94
CA ALA A 357 36.60 31.65 4.65
C ALA A 357 35.46 32.45 3.98
N GLY A 358 34.98 33.53 4.61
CA GLY A 358 33.89 34.35 4.10
C GLY A 358 32.51 33.69 4.18
N ILE A 359 32.34 32.68 5.05
CA ILE A 359 31.08 31.93 5.20
C ILE A 359 30.28 32.53 6.35
N ASN A 360 29.08 33.01 6.05
CA ASN A 360 28.16 33.52 7.06
C ASN A 360 27.46 32.38 7.81
N ILE A 361 27.23 32.58 9.11
CA ILE A 361 26.49 31.64 9.97
C ILE A 361 25.08 32.22 10.16
N ALA A 362 24.06 31.52 9.65
CA ALA A 362 22.67 31.92 9.77
C ALA A 362 22.11 31.57 11.15
N THR A 363 22.36 30.35 11.61
CA THR A 363 21.94 29.88 12.94
C THR A 363 23.03 29.03 13.59
N PHE A 364 23.11 29.07 14.92
CA PHE A 364 24.08 28.30 15.70
C PHE A 364 23.40 27.70 16.91
N HIS A 365 23.07 26.42 16.82
CA HIS A 365 22.51 25.66 17.94
C HIS A 365 23.59 24.81 18.58
N VAL A 366 23.75 24.92 19.90
CA VAL A 366 24.67 24.09 20.66
C VAL A 366 24.02 23.61 21.94
N GLY A 367 24.20 22.34 22.23
CA GLY A 367 23.79 21.74 23.48
C GLY A 367 24.86 20.79 23.99
N ARG A 368 24.84 20.54 25.29
CA ARG A 368 25.76 19.62 25.96
C ARG A 368 24.99 18.63 26.82
N GLU A 369 25.56 17.44 26.96
CA GLU A 369 25.06 16.41 27.85
C GLU A 369 25.28 16.80 29.32
N ALA A 370 26.52 17.20 29.65
CA ALA A 370 26.92 17.68 30.96
C ALA A 370 28.14 18.60 30.83
N PRO A 371 28.44 19.46 31.82
CA PRO A 371 29.65 20.30 31.81
C PRO A 371 30.92 19.46 31.59
N GLY A 372 31.71 19.81 30.56
CA GLY A 372 32.94 19.09 30.22
C GLY A 372 32.76 17.76 29.49
N GLY A 373 31.50 17.35 29.25
CA GLY A 373 31.14 16.12 28.53
C GLY A 373 31.07 16.33 27.01
N ASN A 374 30.24 15.52 26.36
CA ASN A 374 29.97 15.64 24.92
C ASN A 374 28.99 16.78 24.65
N ALA A 375 29.20 17.44 23.52
CA ALA A 375 28.32 18.47 22.97
C ALA A 375 28.00 18.16 21.51
N VAL A 376 26.84 18.64 21.09
CA VAL A 376 26.40 18.65 19.69
C VAL A 376 26.18 20.09 19.29
N ALA A 377 26.74 20.47 18.15
CA ALA A 377 26.41 21.71 17.47
C ALA A 377 25.79 21.43 16.11
N LEU A 378 24.74 22.18 15.80
CA LEU A 378 24.08 22.18 14.51
C LEU A 378 24.04 23.63 14.01
N ILE A 379 24.72 23.88 12.91
CA ILE A 379 24.97 25.23 12.40
C ILE A 379 24.41 25.31 10.99
N GLU A 380 23.59 26.33 10.72
CA GLU A 380 23.19 26.68 9.36
C GLU A 380 24.14 27.74 8.81
N ILE A 381 24.52 27.59 7.55
CA ILE A 381 25.40 28.53 6.86
C ILE A 381 24.77 29.01 5.56
N ASP A 382 25.21 30.19 5.11
CA ASP A 382 24.84 30.69 3.79
C ASP A 382 25.70 30.03 2.71
N GLY A 383 25.05 29.39 1.73
CA GLY A 383 25.73 28.70 0.62
C GLY A 383 26.33 27.34 1.01
N ASP A 384 27.20 26.81 0.14
CA ASP A 384 27.80 25.49 0.33
C ASP A 384 29.07 25.56 1.18
N LEU A 385 29.30 24.54 2.02
CA LEU A 385 30.53 24.40 2.79
C LEU A 385 31.66 23.84 1.89
N PRO A 386 32.72 24.62 1.58
CA PRO A 386 33.83 24.10 0.78
C PRO A 386 34.56 22.99 1.54
N ALA A 387 34.94 21.93 0.82
CA ALA A 387 35.62 20.77 1.42
C ALA A 387 36.89 21.15 2.20
N ALA A 388 37.65 22.14 1.71
CA ALA A 388 38.84 22.63 2.38
C ALA A 388 38.53 23.25 3.76
N VAL A 389 37.41 23.95 3.91
CA VAL A 389 36.98 24.57 5.17
C VAL A 389 36.47 23.49 6.13
N LEU A 390 35.72 22.50 5.63
CA LEU A 390 35.31 21.35 6.43
C LEU A 390 36.52 20.60 7.03
N GLU A 391 37.59 20.42 6.26
CA GLU A 391 38.83 19.81 6.75
C GLU A 391 39.54 20.66 7.81
N GLN A 392 39.46 21.99 7.73
CA GLN A 392 39.97 22.87 8.80
C GLN A 392 39.14 22.71 10.08
N VAL A 393 37.81 22.66 9.97
CA VAL A 393 36.91 22.41 11.09
C VAL A 393 37.21 21.06 11.76
N ARG A 394 37.43 20.00 10.98
CA ARG A 394 37.79 18.66 11.48
C ARG A 394 39.11 18.62 12.25
N LYS A 395 40.03 19.55 11.97
CA LYS A 395 41.33 19.65 12.66
C LYS A 395 41.26 20.40 13.99
N LEU A 396 40.13 20.99 14.33
CA LEU A 396 39.95 21.66 15.62
C LEU A 396 40.06 20.63 16.76
N PRO A 397 40.89 20.85 17.79
CA PRO A 397 41.17 19.84 18.82
C PRO A 397 39.96 19.31 19.59
N GLN A 398 38.89 20.11 19.67
CA GLN A 398 37.67 19.75 20.37
C GLN A 398 36.68 18.93 19.51
N VAL A 399 36.83 18.95 18.18
CA VAL A 399 35.89 18.32 17.24
C VAL A 399 36.17 16.82 17.16
N GLN A 400 35.12 16.03 17.39
CA GLN A 400 35.15 14.57 17.25
C GLN A 400 34.60 14.15 15.88
N GLN A 401 33.57 14.83 15.39
CA GLN A 401 32.98 14.60 14.07
C GLN A 401 32.49 15.93 13.50
N ALA A 402 32.66 16.13 12.20
CA ALA A 402 32.02 17.20 11.45
C ALA A 402 31.52 16.68 10.10
N ARG A 403 30.24 16.88 9.82
CA ARG A 403 29.55 16.42 8.61
C ARG A 403 28.68 17.54 8.03
N PRO A 404 28.77 17.82 6.72
CA PRO A 404 27.80 18.67 6.06
C PRO A 404 26.47 17.92 5.95
N LEU A 405 25.36 18.67 6.01
CA LEU A 405 24.00 18.17 5.84
C LEU A 405 23.25 19.07 4.87
N HIS A 406 22.41 18.45 4.04
CA HIS A 406 21.53 19.11 3.07
C HIS A 406 20.11 18.55 3.18
N PHE A 407 19.10 19.41 3.11
CA PHE A 407 17.69 19.05 3.32
C PHE A 407 16.79 19.40 2.15
#